data_AF-A0A522D2B6-F1
#
_entry.id   AF-A0A522D2B6-F1
#
_cell.length_a   1.000
_cell.length_b   1.000
_cell.length_c   1.000
_cell.angle_alpha   90.00
_cell.angle_beta   90.00
_cell.angle_gamma   90.00
#
_symmetry.space_group_name_H-M   'P 1'
#
loop_
_entity.id
_entity.type
_entity.pdbx_description
1 polymer ?
#
loop_
_entity_poly.entity_id
_entity_poly.type
_entity_poly.pdbx_seq_one_letter_code
_entity_poly.pdbx_strand_id
1 'polypeptide(L)' 'MADNGVLIGFSGQPEHLLLHRANRHGLVAGATGTGKTVTLQILAQGLSDAGVP' A
#
# COMPACT_ATOMS: atom_id res chain seq x y z
N MET A 1 -13.55 14.53 -1.35
CA MET A 1 -12.68 14.22 -2.50
C MET A 1 -12.03 12.90 -2.14
N ALA A 2 -12.28 11.81 -2.87
CA ALA A 2 -11.70 10.53 -2.52
C ALA A 2 -10.17 10.66 -2.56
N ASP A 3 -9.50 10.35 -1.46
CA ASP A 3 -8.04 10.31 -1.42
C ASP A 3 -7.58 9.34 -2.50
N ASN A 4 -6.89 9.84 -3.52
CA ASN A 4 -6.61 9.11 -4.76
C ASN A 4 -5.48 8.06 -4.59
N GLY A 5 -5.33 7.50 -3.39
CA GLY A 5 -4.26 6.59 -3.03
C GLY A 5 -4.38 5.96 -1.64
N VAL A 6 -3.78 4.78 -1.50
CA VAL A 6 -3.70 4.01 -0.25
C VAL A 6 -2.49 4.47 0.55
N LEU A 7 -2.63 4.72 1.86
CA LEU A 7 -1.51 5.02 2.74
C LEU A 7 -0.57 3.80 2.85
N ILE A 8 0.71 3.97 2.56
CA ILE A 8 1.70 2.88 2.55
C ILE A 8 2.86 3.08 3.53
N GLY A 9 3.04 4.29 4.07
CA GLY A 9 4.13 4.58 4.99
C GLY A 9 4.21 6.05 5.38
N PHE A 10 5.31 6.40 6.04
CA PHE A 10 5.60 7.75 6.48
C PHE A 10 7.08 8.06 6.27
N SER A 11 7.37 9.21 5.66
CA SER A 11 8.73 9.70 5.40
C SER A 11 8.81 11.21 5.62
N GLY A 12 8.61 11.66 6.86
CA GLY A 12 8.44 13.08 7.19
C GLY A 12 7.04 13.63 6.87
N GLN A 13 6.29 12.89 6.06
CA GLN A 13 4.89 13.10 5.72
C GLN A 13 4.25 11.74 5.37
N PRO A 14 2.91 11.61 5.38
CA PRO A 14 2.23 10.41 4.92
C PRO A 14 2.52 10.12 3.44
N GLU A 15 2.91 8.89 3.12
CA GLU A 15 3.20 8.45 1.76
C GLU A 15 2.07 7.56 1.23
N HIS A 16 1.57 7.87 0.04
CA HIS A 16 0.41 7.19 -0.55
C HIS A 16 0.76 6.53 -1.88
N LEU A 17 0.32 5.28 -2.07
CA LEU A 17 0.30 4.62 -3.36
C LEU A 17 -0.92 5.09 -4.15
N LEU A 18 -0.69 5.85 -5.22
CA LEU A 18 -1.76 6.33 -6.10
C LEU A 18 -2.48 5.15 -6.74
N LEU A 19 -3.82 5.13 -6.68
CA LEU A 19 -4.63 3.99 -7.15
C LEU A 19 -4.37 3.64 -8.63
N HIS A 20 -4.22 4.66 -9.49
CA HIS A 20 -3.92 4.46 -10.91
C HIS A 20 -2.52 3.88 -11.19
N ARG A 21 -1.62 3.86 -10.18
CA ARG A 21 -0.29 3.24 -10.24
C ARG A 21 -0.24 1.87 -9.59
N ALA A 22 -1.28 1.46 -8.84
CA ALA A 22 -1.33 0.18 -8.15
C ALA A 22 -1.37 -1.04 -9.11
N ASN A 23 -1.69 -0.82 -10.39
CA ASN A 23 -1.67 -1.85 -11.44
C ASN A 23 -0.26 -2.16 -11.99
N ARG A 24 0.79 -1.62 -11.38
CA ARG A 24 2.18 -1.92 -11.74
C ARG A 24 2.75 -2.96 -10.78
N HIS A 25 3.62 -3.81 -11.28
CA HIS A 25 4.31 -4.78 -10.43
C HIS A 25 5.13 -4.06 -9.36
N GLY A 26 4.85 -4.38 -8.10
CA GLY A 26 5.59 -3.90 -6.93
C GLY A 26 6.43 -5.01 -6.31
N LEU A 27 7.43 -4.62 -5.51
CA LEU A 27 8.28 -5.53 -4.76
C LEU A 27 8.25 -5.15 -3.27
N VAL A 28 7.83 -6.08 -2.42
CA VAL A 28 7.96 -5.99 -0.95
C VAL A 28 9.07 -6.95 -0.52
N ALA A 29 10.20 -6.41 -0.07
CA ALA A 29 11.38 -7.18 0.32
C ALA A 29 11.89 -6.75 1.71
N GLY A 30 12.68 -7.62 2.35
CA GLY A 30 13.18 -7.44 3.72
C GLY A 30 13.51 -8.76 4.39
N ALA A 31 14.21 -8.72 5.53
CA ALA A 31 14.56 -9.93 6.30
C ALA A 31 13.32 -10.59 6.95
N THR A 32 13.48 -11.76 7.54
CA THR A 32 12.41 -12.40 8.33
C THR A 32 12.08 -11.53 9.54
N GLY A 33 10.79 -11.39 9.85
CA GLY A 33 10.32 -10.55 10.97
C GLY A 33 10.21 -9.05 10.68
N THR A 34 10.57 -8.57 9.48
CA THR A 34 10.48 -7.13 9.13
C THR A 34 9.12 -6.70 8.56
N GLY A 35 8.06 -7.48 8.81
CA GLY A 35 6.69 -7.07 8.50
C GLY A 35 6.20 -7.28 7.06
N LYS A 36 6.95 -7.94 6.16
CA LYS A 36 6.52 -8.16 4.75
C LYS A 36 5.08 -8.68 4.59
N THR A 37 4.68 -9.67 5.39
CA THR A 37 3.32 -10.24 5.37
C THR A 37 2.27 -9.22 5.78
N VAL A 38 2.53 -8.47 6.87
CA VAL A 38 1.63 -7.43 7.36
C VAL A 38 1.53 -6.28 6.36
N THR A 39 2.63 -5.90 5.71
CA THR A 39 2.63 -4.91 4.62
C THR A 39 1.69 -5.32 3.48
N LEU A 40 1.74 -6.57 3.03
CA LEU A 40 0.82 -7.06 1.99
C LEU A 40 -0.64 -7.10 2.46
N GLN A 41 -0.89 -7.43 3.73
CA GLN A 41 -2.24 -7.42 4.30
C GLN A 41 -2.84 -6.01 4.34
N ILE A 42 -2.07 -5.02 4.78
CA ILE A 42 -2.51 -3.61 4.82
C ILE A 42 -2.73 -3.07 3.40
N LEU A 43 -1.84 -3.39 2.45
CA LEU A 43 -2.04 -3.02 1.04
C LEU A 43 -3.31 -3.63 0.47
N ALA A 44 -3.58 -4.91 0.72
CA ALA A 44 -4.80 -5.57 0.27
C ALA A 44 -6.06 -4.95 0.90
N GLN A 45 -6.03 -4.65 2.19
CA GLN A 45 -7.13 -3.97 2.88
C GLN A 45 -7.39 -2.60 2.28
N GLY A 46 -6.35 -1.77 2.13
CA GLY A 46 -6.52 -0.41 1.59
C GLY A 46 -6.98 -0.38 0.14
N LEU A 47 -6.57 -1.36 -0.68
CA LEU A 47 -7.09 -1.52 -2.04
C LEU A 47 -8.57 -1.95 -2.03
N SER A 48 -8.94 -2.88 -1.15
CA SER A 48 -10.33 -3.33 -0.99
C SER A 48 -11.24 -2.18 -0.51
N ASP A 49 -10.80 -1.39 0.46
CA ASP A 49 -11.52 -0.21 0.96
C ASP A 49 -11.70 0.86 -0.12
N ALA A 50 -10.76 0.95 -1.06
CA ALA A 50 -10.84 1.81 -2.24
C ALA A 50 -11.72 1.25 -3.37
N GLY A 51 -12.36 0.08 -3.17
CA GLY A 51 -13.21 -0.57 -4.15
C GLY A 51 -12.45 -1.28 -5.29
N VAL A 52 -11.15 -1.54 -5.11
CA VAL A 52 -10.35 -2.34 -6.04
C VAL A 52 -10.49 -3.83 -5.67
N PRO A 53 -11.03 -4.68 -6.56
CA PRO A 53 -11.22 -6.10 -6.30
C PRO A 53 -9.91 -6.90 -6.32
#